data_AF-A0A2X0IC21-F1
#
_entry.id   AF-A0A2X0IC21-F1
#
_cell.length_a   1.000
_cell.length_b   1.000
_cell.length_c   1.000
_cell.angle_alpha   90.00
_cell.angle_beta   90.00
_cell.angle_gamma   90.00
#
_symmetry.space_group_name_H-M   'P 1'
#
loop_
_entity.id
_entity.type
_entity.pdbx_description
1 polymer ?
#
loop_
_entity_poly.entity_id
_entity_poly.type
_entity_poly.pdbx_seq_one_letter_code
_entity_poly.pdbx_strand_id
1 'polypeptide(L)'
;MQDGPSPELDDLLLAGYFTPERAAELDAAQPGTRGSVLGWAREALAAGNWARAGGLVNLAAALRVPGLGELLCGLVETGDVRPGGPNLEDAVDILGELQDEQAVGPLFRLVQRVVEAGTDAPAFWLCQKAVFSLAEIGTDEADARLIELTGEAWPGPVRWHAAVALGVEDELGFDEDELLNER
;
A
#
# COMPACT_ATOMS: atom_id res chain seq x y z
N MET A 1 8.60 15.00 29.78
CA MET A 1 7.89 13.74 29.47
C MET A 1 8.61 13.14 28.28
N GLN A 2 9.00 11.88 28.36
CA GLN A 2 9.58 11.19 27.21
C GLN A 2 8.42 10.83 26.27
N ASP A 3 8.14 11.69 25.29
CA ASP A 3 7.11 11.46 24.26
C ASP A 3 7.65 10.62 23.10
N GLY A 4 8.48 9.62 23.41
CA GLY A 4 8.99 8.65 22.44
C GLY A 4 8.54 7.24 22.82
N PRO A 5 8.37 6.33 21.84
CA PRO A 5 8.07 4.94 22.13
C PRO A 5 9.18 4.31 23.00
N SER A 6 8.80 3.32 23.80
CA SER A 6 9.75 2.62 24.67
C SER A 6 10.78 1.83 23.84
N PRO A 7 11.99 1.57 24.35
CA PRO A 7 12.96 0.70 23.66
C PRO A 7 12.38 -0.69 23.33
N GLU A 8 11.47 -1.19 24.17
CA GLU A 8 10.75 -2.45 23.96
C GLU A 8 9.80 -2.39 22.76
N LEU A 9 9.17 -1.24 22.53
CA LEU A 9 8.36 -1.02 21.33
C LEU A 9 9.25 -0.99 20.08
N ASP A 10 10.42 -0.35 20.14
CA ASP A 10 11.35 -0.33 19.00
C ASP A 10 11.80 -1.74 18.57
N ASP A 11 12.10 -2.62 19.53
CA ASP A 11 12.42 -4.03 19.24
C ASP A 11 11.24 -4.78 18.63
N LEU A 12 10.01 -4.50 19.08
CA LEU A 12 8.79 -5.11 18.53
C LEU A 12 8.47 -4.61 17.13
N LEU A 13 8.70 -3.33 16.83
CA LEU A 13 8.48 -2.76 15.50
C LEU A 13 9.38 -3.40 14.45
N LEU A 14 10.59 -3.82 14.86
CA LEU A 14 11.53 -4.55 13.98
C LEU A 14 11.14 -6.02 13.76
N ALA A 15 10.29 -6.59 14.63
CA ALA A 15 9.78 -7.95 14.45
C ALA A 15 8.74 -8.06 13.31
N GLY A 16 8.22 -6.92 12.82
CA GLY A 16 7.35 -6.85 11.65
C GLY A 16 5.86 -6.88 12.00
N TYR A 17 5.10 -7.69 11.27
CA TYR A 17 3.63 -7.73 11.27
C TYR A 17 3.02 -7.86 12.68
N PHE A 18 1.97 -7.06 12.95
CA PHE A 18 1.20 -7.11 14.19
C PHE A 18 -0.17 -7.73 13.94
N THR A 19 -0.53 -8.77 14.69
CA THR A 19 -1.93 -9.22 14.74
C THR A 19 -2.77 -8.23 15.57
N PRO A 20 -4.11 -8.16 15.34
CA PRO A 20 -4.99 -7.33 16.15
C PRO A 20 -4.89 -7.62 17.66
N GLU A 21 -4.75 -8.89 18.04
CA GLU A 21 -4.61 -9.30 19.44
C GLU A 21 -3.32 -8.77 20.03
N ARG A 22 -2.20 -8.92 19.31
CA ARG A 22 -0.89 -8.46 19.79
C ARG A 22 -0.84 -6.95 19.91
N ALA A 23 -1.45 -6.24 18.96
CA ALA A 23 -1.56 -4.79 18.98
C ALA A 23 -2.39 -4.30 20.18
N ALA A 24 -3.52 -4.97 20.46
CA ALA A 24 -4.37 -4.63 21.61
C ALA A 24 -3.68 -4.89 22.95
N GLU A 25 -2.92 -5.99 23.09
CA GLU A 25 -2.09 -6.26 24.27
C GLU A 25 -1.05 -5.17 24.51
N LEU A 26 -0.39 -4.70 23.45
CA LEU A 26 0.59 -3.63 23.52
C LEU A 26 -0.06 -2.31 23.95
N ASP A 27 -1.19 -1.92 23.35
CA ASP A 27 -1.89 -0.68 23.69
C ASP A 27 -2.40 -0.70 25.15
N ALA A 28 -2.83 -1.86 25.66
CA ALA A 28 -3.19 -2.04 27.05
C ALA A 28 -1.99 -1.94 28.00
N ALA A 29 -0.83 -2.47 27.61
CA ALA A 29 0.40 -2.42 28.39
C ALA A 29 1.04 -1.02 28.40
N GLN A 30 0.86 -0.25 27.31
CA GLN A 30 1.38 1.09 27.14
C GLN A 30 0.27 2.07 26.72
N PRO A 31 -0.55 2.55 27.68
CA PRO A 31 -1.64 3.47 27.41
C PRO A 31 -1.14 4.75 26.71
N GLY A 32 -1.82 5.12 25.62
CA GLY A 32 -1.46 6.27 24.78
C GLY A 32 -0.80 5.89 23.46
N THR A 33 -0.41 4.62 23.27
CA THR A 33 0.16 4.11 22.01
C THR A 33 -0.78 4.40 20.83
N ARG A 34 -2.07 4.04 20.94
CA ARG A 34 -3.08 4.34 19.92
C ARG A 34 -3.16 5.82 19.55
N GLY A 35 -3.00 6.72 20.52
CA GLY A 35 -3.10 8.17 20.33
C GLY A 35 -1.86 8.78 19.67
N SER A 36 -0.69 8.15 19.84
CA SER A 36 0.59 8.70 19.41
C SER A 36 1.19 8.01 18.19
N VAL A 37 0.78 6.79 17.85
CA VAL A 37 1.40 5.95 16.82
C VAL A 37 1.48 6.63 15.44
N LEU A 38 0.44 7.37 15.02
CA LEU A 38 0.48 8.10 13.76
C LEU A 38 1.42 9.32 13.79
N GLY A 39 1.63 9.92 14.97
CA GLY A 39 2.63 10.97 15.15
C GLY A 39 4.03 10.40 14.96
N TRP A 40 4.33 9.30 15.64
CA TRP A 40 5.62 8.61 15.51
C TRP A 40 5.87 8.09 14.09
N ALA A 41 4.83 7.61 13.39
CA ALA A 41 4.96 7.15 12.01
C ALA A 41 5.37 8.30 11.09
N ARG A 42 4.73 9.48 11.23
CA ARG A 42 5.10 10.69 10.47
C ARG A 42 6.52 11.14 10.76
N GLU A 43 6.95 11.12 12.02
CA GLU A 43 8.31 11.46 12.41
C GLU A 43 9.33 10.48 11.80
N ALA A 44 9.04 9.17 11.82
CA ALA A 44 9.90 8.16 11.23
C ALA A 44 10.01 8.31 9.71
N LEU A 45 8.91 8.59 9.02
CA LEU A 45 8.89 8.89 7.58
C LEU A 45 9.71 10.14 7.25
N ALA A 46 9.52 11.23 8.01
CA ALA A 46 10.28 12.47 7.82
C ALA A 46 11.79 12.29 8.06
N ALA A 47 12.16 11.38 8.96
CA ALA A 47 13.55 11.04 9.25
C ALA A 47 14.17 10.02 8.26
N GLY A 48 13.41 9.48 7.31
CA GLY A 48 13.88 8.43 6.42
C GLY A 48 14.08 7.06 7.09
N ASN A 49 13.50 6.85 8.28
CA ASN A 49 13.60 5.59 9.00
C ASN A 49 12.49 4.63 8.56
N TRP A 50 12.65 4.06 7.36
CA TRP A 50 11.62 3.26 6.69
C TRP A 50 11.23 2.00 7.46
N ALA A 51 12.19 1.30 8.06
CA ALA A 51 11.92 0.11 8.85
C ALA A 51 11.02 0.43 10.05
N ARG A 52 11.33 1.51 10.77
CA ARG A 52 10.51 1.98 11.89
C ARG A 52 9.14 2.45 11.43
N ALA A 53 9.09 3.22 10.34
CA ALA A 53 7.83 3.69 9.77
C ALA A 53 6.90 2.53 9.39
N GLY A 54 7.44 1.49 8.74
CA GLY A 54 6.69 0.28 8.37
C GLY A 54 6.12 -0.45 9.59
N GLY A 55 6.91 -0.63 10.64
CA GLY A 55 6.42 -1.22 11.90
C GLY A 55 5.29 -0.40 12.53
N LEU A 56 5.41 0.93 12.53
CA LEU A 56 4.41 1.83 13.12
C LEU A 56 3.11 1.87 12.30
N VAL A 57 3.22 1.82 10.98
CA VAL A 57 2.08 1.70 10.06
C VAL A 57 1.34 0.37 10.28
N ASN A 58 2.06 -0.75 10.36
CA ASN A 58 1.47 -2.06 10.65
C ASN A 58 0.76 -2.08 12.01
N LEU A 59 1.38 -1.51 13.04
CA LEU A 59 0.75 -1.38 14.36
C LEU A 59 -0.51 -0.50 14.29
N ALA A 60 -0.46 0.64 13.59
CA ALA A 60 -1.60 1.52 13.40
C ALA A 60 -2.74 0.82 12.65
N ALA A 61 -2.42 -0.01 11.66
CA ALA A 61 -3.39 -0.81 10.90
C ALA A 61 -4.06 -1.85 11.80
N ALA A 62 -3.28 -2.63 12.56
CA ALA A 62 -3.78 -3.62 13.51
C ALA A 62 -4.67 -2.98 14.60
N LEU A 63 -4.32 -1.78 15.04
CA LEU A 63 -5.13 -0.99 15.96
C LEU A 63 -6.33 -0.29 15.29
N ARG A 64 -6.41 -0.24 13.95
CA ARG A 64 -7.41 0.56 13.21
C ARG A 64 -7.43 2.02 13.64
N VAL A 65 -6.27 2.66 13.66
CA VAL A 65 -6.16 4.06 14.11
C VAL A 65 -6.75 5.01 13.06
N PRO A 66 -7.71 5.89 13.43
CA PRO A 66 -8.27 6.87 12.50
C PRO A 66 -7.19 7.79 11.92
N GLY A 67 -7.28 8.08 10.62
CA GLY A 67 -6.31 8.92 9.90
C GLY A 67 -5.09 8.16 9.37
N LEU A 68 -5.02 6.83 9.54
CA LEU A 68 -4.00 6.01 8.89
C LEU A 68 -4.09 6.08 7.36
N GLY A 69 -5.31 5.97 6.82
CA GLY A 69 -5.53 6.03 5.37
C GLY A 69 -5.04 7.33 4.73
N GLU A 70 -5.29 8.49 5.36
CA GLU A 70 -4.75 9.79 4.92
C GLU A 70 -3.20 9.80 4.89
N LEU A 71 -2.57 9.23 5.93
CA LEU A 71 -1.11 9.12 5.98
C LEU A 71 -0.57 8.26 4.84
N LEU A 72 -1.20 7.11 4.59
CA LEU A 72 -0.79 6.18 3.54
C LEU A 72 -1.05 6.73 2.14
N CYS A 73 -2.17 7.44 1.92
CA CYS A 73 -2.44 8.17 0.69
C CYS A 73 -1.32 9.17 0.38
N GLY A 74 -0.89 9.96 1.38
CA GLY A 74 0.24 10.87 1.23
C GLY A 74 1.56 10.14 0.90
N LEU A 75 1.80 8.98 1.53
CA LEU A 75 2.98 8.16 1.29
C LEU A 75 3.01 7.57 -0.13
N VAL A 76 1.91 7.00 -0.62
CA VAL A 76 1.86 6.46 -2.00
C VAL A 76 1.91 7.57 -3.04
N GLU A 77 1.34 8.75 -2.75
CA GLU A 77 1.35 9.91 -3.65
C GLU A 77 2.75 10.49 -3.83
N THR A 78 3.58 10.49 -2.77
CA THR A 78 4.85 11.23 -2.75
C THR A 78 6.10 10.36 -2.57
N GLY A 79 5.94 9.12 -2.13
CA GLY A 79 7.02 8.19 -1.86
C GLY A 79 7.83 7.90 -3.12
N ASP A 80 9.15 7.77 -2.96
CA ASP A 80 10.02 7.38 -4.08
C ASP A 80 9.76 5.91 -4.44
N VAL A 81 9.39 5.67 -5.69
CA VAL A 81 9.12 4.32 -6.23
C VAL A 81 10.42 3.57 -6.56
N ARG A 82 11.58 4.22 -6.39
CA ARG A 82 12.90 3.63 -6.60
C ARG A 82 13.40 2.89 -5.36
N PRO A 83 14.32 1.92 -5.51
CA PRO A 83 14.92 1.22 -4.39
C PRO A 83 15.55 2.18 -3.37
N GLY A 84 15.37 1.88 -2.08
CA GLY A 84 15.88 2.70 -0.97
C GLY A 84 14.89 3.73 -0.42
N GLY A 85 13.69 3.82 -1.00
CA GLY A 85 12.55 4.57 -0.48
C GLY A 85 11.73 3.81 0.56
N PRO A 86 10.54 4.35 0.94
CA PRO A 86 9.60 3.66 1.82
C PRO A 86 9.07 2.37 1.19
N ASN A 87 8.65 1.41 2.02
CA ASN A 87 7.93 0.23 1.53
C ASN A 87 6.52 0.64 1.08
N LEU A 88 6.33 0.79 -0.22
CA LEU A 88 5.03 1.14 -0.80
C LEU A 88 4.11 -0.07 -0.94
N GLU A 89 4.63 -1.29 -0.96
CA GLU A 89 3.79 -2.51 -1.05
C GLU A 89 2.88 -2.64 0.17
N ASP A 90 3.45 -2.54 1.38
CA ASP A 90 2.65 -2.58 2.63
C ASP A 90 1.62 -1.45 2.67
N ALA A 91 2.00 -0.25 2.21
CA ALA A 91 1.09 0.90 2.21
C ALA A 91 -0.11 0.67 1.28
N VAL A 92 0.14 0.08 0.10
CA VAL A 92 -0.89 -0.27 -0.89
C VAL A 92 -1.81 -1.37 -0.34
N ASP A 93 -1.25 -2.47 0.16
CA ASP A 93 -2.02 -3.59 0.72
C ASP A 93 -2.92 -3.10 1.87
N ILE A 94 -2.38 -2.31 2.81
CA ILE A 94 -3.17 -1.76 3.92
C ILE A 94 -4.30 -0.84 3.44
N LEU A 95 -4.09 -0.04 2.40
CA LEU A 95 -5.15 0.82 1.85
C LEU A 95 -6.31 0.00 1.24
N GLY A 96 -5.99 -1.12 0.57
CA GLY A 96 -6.96 -2.09 0.07
C GLY A 96 -7.75 -2.74 1.21
N GLU A 97 -7.06 -3.26 2.23
CA GLU A 97 -7.69 -3.87 3.41
C GLU A 97 -8.58 -2.91 4.20
N LEU A 98 -8.19 -1.63 4.27
CA LEU A 98 -8.99 -0.57 4.89
C LEU A 98 -10.20 -0.17 4.04
N GLN A 99 -10.24 -0.55 2.77
CA GLN A 99 -11.21 -0.12 1.77
C GLN A 99 -11.34 1.42 1.73
N ASP A 100 -10.20 2.12 1.80
CA ASP A 100 -10.20 3.59 1.85
C ASP A 100 -10.49 4.17 0.46
N GLU A 101 -11.71 4.69 0.26
CA GLU A 101 -12.13 5.30 -1.01
C GLU A 101 -11.22 6.46 -1.46
N GLN A 102 -10.58 7.17 -0.52
CA GLN A 102 -9.68 8.28 -0.85
C GLN A 102 -8.39 7.78 -1.51
N ALA A 103 -8.07 6.49 -1.39
CA ALA A 103 -6.88 5.88 -1.96
C ALA A 103 -6.98 5.61 -3.45
N VAL A 104 -8.18 5.62 -4.05
CA VAL A 104 -8.37 5.29 -5.48
C VAL A 104 -7.50 6.15 -6.39
N GLY A 105 -7.55 7.47 -6.22
CA GLY A 105 -6.75 8.41 -6.99
C GLY A 105 -5.23 8.24 -6.78
N PRO A 106 -4.73 8.24 -5.53
CA PRO A 106 -3.33 8.01 -5.23
C PRO A 106 -2.78 6.66 -5.73
N LEU A 107 -3.52 5.56 -5.58
CA LEU A 107 -3.13 4.24 -6.08
C LEU A 107 -3.03 4.22 -7.61
N PHE A 108 -4.00 4.81 -8.30
CA PHE A 108 -3.94 4.91 -9.76
C PHE A 108 -2.72 5.73 -10.24
N ARG A 109 -2.42 6.86 -9.59
CA ARG A 109 -1.22 7.66 -9.89
C ARG A 109 0.07 6.93 -9.53
N LEU A 110 0.08 6.09 -8.50
CA LEU A 110 1.22 5.22 -8.19
C LEU A 110 1.51 4.28 -9.38
N VAL A 111 0.48 3.63 -9.94
CA VAL A 111 0.64 2.77 -11.13
C VAL A 111 1.25 3.55 -12.30
N GLN A 112 0.75 4.77 -12.58
CA GLN A 112 1.32 5.65 -13.61
C GLN A 112 2.82 5.90 -13.37
N ARG A 113 3.17 6.29 -12.15
CA ARG A 113 4.56 6.63 -11.79
C ARG A 113 5.50 5.43 -11.89
N VAL A 114 5.06 4.24 -11.48
CA VAL A 114 5.87 3.01 -11.56
C VAL A 114 6.09 2.62 -13.03
N VAL A 115 5.05 2.68 -13.85
CA VAL A 115 5.13 2.41 -15.29
C VAL A 115 6.06 3.39 -15.99
N GLU A 116 5.89 4.70 -15.75
CA GLU A 116 6.74 5.75 -16.33
C GLU A 116 8.22 5.61 -15.92
N ALA A 117 8.47 5.23 -14.67
CA ALA A 117 9.83 5.07 -14.15
C ALA A 117 10.49 3.74 -14.58
N GLY A 118 9.69 2.74 -14.99
CA GLY A 118 10.16 1.41 -15.35
C GLY A 118 10.86 0.67 -14.21
N THR A 119 10.65 1.06 -12.95
CA THR A 119 11.42 0.57 -11.78
C THR A 119 11.11 -0.86 -11.41
N ASP A 120 9.98 -1.37 -11.85
CA ASP A 120 9.45 -2.69 -11.51
C ASP A 120 9.21 -3.57 -12.75
N ALA A 121 9.65 -3.09 -13.92
CA ALA A 121 9.57 -3.83 -15.16
C ALA A 121 10.51 -5.06 -15.15
N PRO A 122 10.16 -6.15 -15.85
CA PRO A 122 8.95 -6.31 -16.65
C PRO A 122 7.73 -6.77 -15.84
N ALA A 123 7.88 -7.16 -14.58
CA ALA A 123 6.82 -7.84 -13.84
C ALA A 123 5.74 -6.92 -13.26
N PHE A 124 6.10 -5.67 -12.93
CA PHE A 124 5.20 -4.67 -12.35
C PHE A 124 4.45 -5.15 -11.08
N TRP A 125 5.14 -5.85 -10.18
CA TRP A 125 4.61 -6.36 -8.91
C TRP A 125 3.87 -5.31 -8.04
N LEU A 126 4.41 -4.10 -7.93
CA LEU A 126 3.78 -3.00 -7.19
C LEU A 126 2.53 -2.50 -7.91
N CYS A 127 2.52 -2.50 -9.24
CA CYS A 127 1.30 -2.20 -10.00
C CYS A 127 0.24 -3.27 -9.80
N GLN A 128 0.63 -4.56 -9.80
CA GLN A 128 -0.28 -5.67 -9.51
C GLN A 128 -0.95 -5.50 -8.14
N LYS A 129 -0.16 -5.19 -7.10
CA LYS A 129 -0.69 -4.90 -5.76
C LYS A 129 -1.67 -3.73 -5.78
N ALA A 130 -1.31 -2.62 -6.42
CA ALA A 130 -2.18 -1.46 -6.51
C ALA A 130 -3.49 -1.76 -7.26
N VAL A 131 -3.44 -2.59 -8.31
CA VAL A 131 -4.62 -3.09 -9.03
C VAL A 131 -5.53 -3.90 -8.12
N PHE A 132 -4.98 -4.85 -7.35
CA PHE A 132 -5.80 -5.64 -6.44
C PHE A 132 -6.34 -4.82 -5.27
N SER A 133 -5.58 -3.88 -4.72
CA SER A 133 -6.10 -2.96 -3.70
C SER A 133 -7.22 -2.05 -4.23
N LEU A 134 -7.14 -1.61 -5.50
CA LEU A 134 -8.26 -0.91 -6.15
C LEU A 134 -9.51 -1.80 -6.20
N ALA A 135 -9.36 -3.08 -6.54
CA ALA A 135 -10.47 -4.04 -6.56
C ALA A 135 -11.05 -4.30 -5.16
N GLU A 136 -10.21 -4.37 -4.13
CA GLU A 136 -10.64 -4.52 -2.73
C GLU A 136 -11.42 -3.30 -2.20
N ILE A 137 -11.06 -2.09 -2.66
CA ILE A 137 -11.81 -0.86 -2.38
C ILE A 137 -13.22 -0.92 -3.00
N GLY A 138 -13.33 -1.41 -4.24
CA GLY A 138 -14.62 -1.81 -4.84
C GLY A 138 -15.63 -0.68 -5.02
N THR A 139 -15.18 0.56 -5.24
CA THR A 139 -16.05 1.69 -5.58
C THR A 139 -16.20 1.83 -7.10
N ASP A 140 -17.28 2.49 -7.55
CA ASP A 140 -17.46 2.83 -8.98
C ASP A 140 -16.25 3.59 -9.56
N GLU A 141 -15.57 4.42 -8.75
CA GLU A 141 -14.36 5.10 -9.19
C GLU A 141 -13.19 4.13 -9.35
N ALA A 142 -13.02 3.17 -8.42
CA ALA A 142 -12.00 2.15 -8.53
C ALA A 142 -12.21 1.28 -9.77
N ASP A 143 -13.45 0.84 -10.02
CA ASP A 143 -13.81 0.09 -11.23
C ASP A 143 -13.52 0.88 -12.49
N ALA A 144 -13.85 2.17 -12.53
CA ALA A 144 -13.54 3.03 -13.67
C ALA A 144 -12.02 3.14 -13.92
N ARG A 145 -11.21 3.18 -12.86
CA ARG A 145 -9.74 3.18 -12.99
C ARG A 145 -9.22 1.82 -13.44
N LEU A 146 -9.76 0.72 -12.94
CA LEU A 146 -9.41 -0.62 -13.41
C LEU A 146 -9.73 -0.81 -14.89
N ILE A 147 -10.89 -0.33 -15.35
CA ILE A 147 -11.27 -0.35 -16.77
C ILE A 147 -10.23 0.43 -17.60
N GLU A 148 -9.80 1.61 -17.13
CA GLU A 148 -8.76 2.40 -17.80
C GLU A 148 -7.43 1.64 -17.93
N LEU A 149 -7.05 0.86 -16.92
CA LEU A 149 -5.82 0.06 -16.90
C LEU A 149 -5.84 -1.12 -17.90
N THR A 150 -6.98 -1.52 -18.44
CA THR A 150 -7.05 -2.57 -19.47
C THR A 150 -6.68 -2.08 -20.88
N GLY A 151 -6.61 -0.77 -21.10
CA GLY A 151 -6.32 -0.15 -22.40
C GLY A 151 -4.89 -0.40 -22.92
N GLU A 152 -4.72 -0.32 -24.24
CA GLU A 152 -3.44 -0.58 -24.94
C GLU A 152 -2.29 0.38 -24.56
N ALA A 153 -2.57 1.48 -23.87
CA ALA A 153 -1.55 2.42 -23.39
C ALA A 153 -0.73 1.86 -22.21
N TRP A 154 -1.18 0.77 -21.59
CA TRP A 154 -0.57 0.17 -20.41
C TRP A 154 0.27 -1.07 -20.75
N PRO A 155 1.30 -1.39 -19.96
CA PRO A 155 2.07 -2.62 -20.13
C PRO A 155 1.19 -3.87 -20.00
N GLY A 156 1.55 -4.94 -20.72
CA GLY A 156 0.81 -6.21 -20.72
C GLY A 156 0.47 -6.73 -19.32
N PRO A 157 1.42 -6.82 -18.37
CA PRO A 157 1.14 -7.30 -17.02
C PRO A 157 0.13 -6.44 -16.25
N VAL A 158 0.18 -5.11 -16.41
CA VAL A 158 -0.79 -4.20 -15.77
C VAL A 158 -2.19 -4.42 -16.35
N ARG A 159 -2.29 -4.54 -17.68
CA ARG A 159 -3.56 -4.81 -18.38
C ARG A 159 -4.17 -6.14 -17.95
N TRP A 160 -3.36 -7.19 -17.92
CA TRP A 160 -3.78 -8.52 -17.48
C TRP A 160 -4.35 -8.49 -16.07
N HIS A 161 -3.60 -7.96 -15.11
CA HIS A 161 -4.06 -7.91 -13.72
C HIS A 161 -5.31 -7.06 -13.54
N ALA A 162 -5.45 -5.95 -14.27
CA ALA A 162 -6.66 -5.13 -14.21
C ALA A 162 -7.89 -5.88 -14.77
N ALA A 163 -7.74 -6.64 -15.84
CA ALA A 163 -8.81 -7.47 -16.39
C ALA A 163 -9.21 -8.60 -15.42
N VAL A 164 -8.22 -9.28 -14.83
CA VAL A 164 -8.45 -10.32 -13.80
C VAL A 164 -9.16 -9.73 -12.57
N ALA A 165 -8.77 -8.54 -12.13
CA ALA A 165 -9.39 -7.85 -11.00
C ALA A 165 -10.88 -7.53 -11.26
N LEU A 166 -11.23 -7.25 -12.52
CA LEU A 166 -12.61 -7.01 -12.96
C LEU A 166 -13.35 -8.31 -13.32
N GLY A 167 -12.65 -9.43 -13.48
CA GLY A 167 -13.18 -10.70 -13.97
C GLY A 167 -13.66 -10.62 -15.43
N VAL A 168 -12.91 -9.92 -16.29
CA VAL A 168 -13.25 -9.69 -17.71
C VAL A 168 -12.15 -10.10 -18.71
N GLU A 169 -11.15 -10.85 -18.24
CA GLU A 169 -9.98 -11.25 -19.03
C GLU A 169 -10.36 -12.08 -20.28
N ASP A 170 -11.33 -12.98 -20.13
CA ASP A 170 -11.84 -13.83 -21.22
C ASP A 170 -12.64 -13.00 -22.24
N GLU A 171 -13.46 -12.05 -21.79
CA GLU A 171 -14.24 -11.16 -22.65
C GLU A 171 -13.36 -10.22 -23.47
N LEU A 172 -12.24 -9.79 -22.90
CA LEU A 172 -11.24 -8.97 -23.59
C LEU A 172 -10.29 -9.81 -24.46
N GLY A 173 -10.36 -11.14 -24.37
CA GLY A 173 -9.52 -12.06 -25.11
C GLY A 173 -8.04 -11.95 -24.74
N PHE A 174 -7.74 -11.60 -23.49
CA PHE A 174 -6.37 -11.52 -23.02
C PHE A 174 -5.79 -12.92 -22.82
N ASP A 175 -4.56 -13.11 -23.27
CA ASP A 175 -3.78 -14.33 -23.04
C ASP A 175 -2.72 -14.04 -21.96
N GLU A 176 -2.78 -14.76 -20.84
CA GLU A 176 -1.82 -14.64 -19.74
C GLU A 176 -0.38 -14.86 -20.22
N ASP A 177 -0.17 -15.89 -21.03
CA ASP A 177 1.17 -16.27 -21.48
C ASP A 177 1.74 -15.22 -22.44
N GLU A 178 0.90 -14.56 -23.23
CA GLU A 178 1.31 -13.43 -24.08
C GLU A 178 1.67 -12.22 -23.21
N LEU A 179 0.76 -11.77 -22.35
CA LEU A 179 0.90 -10.50 -21.64
C LEU A 179 1.90 -10.54 -20.48
N LEU A 180 2.14 -11.71 -19.86
CA LEU A 180 3.08 -11.85 -18.75
C LEU A 180 4.49 -12.25 -19.17
N ASN A 181 4.69 -12.76 -20.40
CA ASN A 181 6.00 -13.17 -20.90
C ASN A 181 6.59 -12.27 -21.99
N GLU A 182 5.96 -11.12 -22.29
CA GLU A 182 6.53 -10.09 -23.17
C GLU A 182 7.90 -9.63 -22.62
N ARG A 183 8.96 -9.92 -23.39
CA ARG A 183 10.37 -9.61 -23.07
C ARG A 183 10.85 -8.34 -23.76
#